data_AF-A0A6P7FQX2-F1
#
_entry.id   AF-A0A6P7FQX2-F1
#
_cell.length_a   1.000
_cell.length_b   1.000
_cell.length_c   1.000
_cell.angle_alpha   90.00
_cell.angle_beta   90.00
_cell.angle_gamma   90.00
#
_symmetry.space_group_name_H-M   'P 1'
#
loop_
_entity.id
_entity.type
_entity.pdbx_description
1 polymer ?
#
loop_
_entity_poly.entity_id
_entity_poly.type
_entity_poly.pdbx_seq_one_letter_code
_entity_poly.pdbx_strand_id
1 'polypeptide(L)'
;MTDDISCFRWFCHFDDDNYVNVPRLVRFLGDYNPRDEWYLGKPSIQAPLEIVKKEKKVVKKIKFWFATGGAGFCLSRALAAKMMPFASEGRFISTGERIRLPDDVTMGYIIEHLLKQPLTVVDQFHSHLEPMKFIRKDMIEDQVN
;
A
#
# COMPACT_ATOMS: atom_id res chain seq x y z
N MET A 1 11.30 -19.66 3.64
CA MET A 1 10.85 -18.26 3.46
C MET A 1 9.58 -17.91 4.23
N THR A 2 8.99 -18.85 4.98
CA THR A 2 7.81 -18.61 5.84
C THR A 2 8.18 -18.21 7.27
N ASP A 3 9.39 -18.51 7.74
CA ASP A 3 9.80 -18.24 9.13
C ASP A 3 10.16 -16.76 9.40
N ASP A 4 10.45 -15.98 8.36
CA ASP A 4 11.05 -14.64 8.46
C ASP A 4 10.04 -13.50 8.69
N ILE A 5 8.77 -13.68 8.30
CA ILE A 5 7.72 -12.65 8.51
C ILE A 5 7.31 -12.54 9.99
N SER A 6 7.58 -13.58 10.79
CA SER A 6 7.12 -13.67 12.17
C SER A 6 7.75 -12.62 13.11
N CYS A 7 8.98 -12.18 12.80
CA CYS A 7 9.79 -11.32 13.66
C CYS A 7 9.51 -9.82 13.48
N PHE A 8 9.00 -9.39 12.32
CA PHE A 8 8.68 -8.00 12.04
C PHE A 8 7.22 -7.67 12.30
N ARG A 9 6.94 -6.49 12.88
CA ARG A 9 5.56 -6.02 13.15
C ARG A 9 4.95 -5.25 11.99
N TRP A 10 5.79 -4.58 11.21
CA TRP A 10 5.41 -3.66 10.14
C TRP A 10 6.39 -3.79 8.98
N PHE A 11 5.86 -3.68 7.77
CA PHE A 11 6.61 -3.64 6.53
C PHE A 11 6.24 -2.35 5.81
N CYS A 12 7.21 -1.46 5.57
CA CYS A 12 6.96 -0.20 4.88
C CYS A 12 7.79 -0.12 3.60
N HIS A 13 7.16 0.33 2.52
CA HIS A 13 7.79 0.63 1.24
C HIS A 13 7.96 2.13 1.10
N PHE A 14 9.12 2.56 0.62
CA PHE A 14 9.45 3.92 0.21
C PHE A 14 10.41 3.84 -0.98
N ASP A 15 10.29 4.77 -1.93
CA ASP A 15 11.19 4.88 -3.08
C ASP A 15 12.50 5.59 -2.69
N ASP A 16 13.51 5.55 -3.55
CA ASP A 16 14.84 6.12 -3.28
C ASP A 16 14.87 7.67 -3.27
N ASP A 17 13.80 8.30 -3.76
CA ASP A 17 13.57 9.74 -3.73
C ASP A 17 12.74 10.20 -2.52
N ASN A 18 12.32 9.29 -1.63
CA ASN A 18 11.59 9.65 -0.41
C ASN A 18 12.53 10.04 0.74
N TYR A 19 12.26 11.20 1.36
CA TYR A 19 12.70 11.47 2.72
C TYR A 19 11.86 10.63 3.69
N VAL A 20 12.40 10.16 4.81
CA VAL A 20 11.57 9.43 5.80
C VAL A 20 11.87 9.94 7.20
N ASN A 21 10.85 10.48 7.86
CA ASN A 21 10.89 10.84 9.27
C ASN A 21 10.65 9.61 10.14
N VAL A 22 11.70 8.80 10.31
CA VAL A 22 11.63 7.51 11.03
C VAL A 22 11.05 7.64 12.46
N PRO A 23 11.44 8.63 13.29
CA PRO A 23 10.83 8.80 14.61
C PRO A 23 9.31 9.03 14.55
N ARG A 24 8.83 9.82 13.58
CA ARG A 24 7.41 10.06 13.38
C ARG A 24 6.69 8.80 12.89
N LEU A 25 7.27 8.09 11.92
CA LEU A 25 6.75 6.82 11.41
C LEU A 25 6.57 5.79 12.52
N VAL A 26 7.58 5.59 13.37
CA VAL A 26 7.50 4.62 14.48
C VAL A 26 6.41 4.99 15.48
N ARG A 27 6.27 6.28 15.83
CA ARG A 27 5.18 6.75 16.71
C ARG A 27 3.81 6.48 16.07
N PHE A 28 3.64 6.88 14.82
CA PHE A 28 2.41 6.67 14.06
C PHE A 28 2.01 5.19 14.00
N LEU A 29 2.94 4.29 13.66
CA LEU A 29 2.67 2.86 13.63
C LEU A 29 2.40 2.25 15.01
N GLY A 30 2.84 2.92 16.09
CA GLY A 30 2.56 2.56 17.46
C GLY A 30 1.09 2.71 17.86
N ASP A 31 0.34 3.55 17.15
CA ASP A 31 -1.10 3.77 17.38
C ASP A 31 -1.97 2.62 16.84
N TYR A 32 -1.38 1.70 16.07
CA TYR A 32 -2.07 0.57 15.45
C TYR A 32 -1.57 -0.77 16.01
N ASN A 33 -2.50 -1.71 16.21
CA ASN A 33 -2.13 -3.07 16.60
C ASN A 33 -1.68 -3.89 15.38
N PRO A 34 -0.42 -4.38 15.32
CA PRO A 34 0.11 -5.11 14.16
C PRO A 34 -0.45 -6.52 14.00
N ARG A 35 -1.30 -6.98 14.93
CA ARG A 35 -2.06 -8.24 14.81
C ARG A 35 -3.38 -8.07 14.06
N ASP A 36 -3.83 -6.84 13.87
CA ASP A 36 -4.97 -6.52 13.01
C ASP A 36 -4.48 -6.21 11.59
N GLU A 37 -5.36 -6.34 10.61
CA GLU A 37 -5.02 -6.17 9.19
C GLU A 37 -5.04 -4.68 8.82
N TRP A 38 -3.86 -4.08 8.71
CA TRP A 38 -3.69 -2.69 8.28
C TRP A 38 -2.94 -2.57 6.96
N TYR A 39 -3.55 -1.83 6.02
CA TYR A 39 -2.93 -1.27 4.82
C TYR A 39 -2.98 0.26 4.95
N LEU A 40 -1.85 0.87 5.27
CA LEU A 40 -1.72 2.30 5.59
C LEU A 40 -0.98 3.01 4.46
N GLY A 41 -1.53 4.11 3.94
CA GLY A 41 -0.86 4.90 2.91
C GLY A 41 -1.82 5.92 2.29
N LYS A 42 -1.46 6.46 1.12
CA LYS A 42 -2.27 7.49 0.46
C LYS A 42 -2.45 7.20 -1.03
N PRO A 43 -3.67 7.27 -1.57
CA PRO A 43 -3.88 7.23 -3.01
C PRO A 43 -3.58 8.60 -3.63
N SER A 44 -2.82 8.64 -4.72
CA SER A 44 -2.57 9.86 -5.50
C SER A 44 -3.59 10.08 -6.64
N ILE A 45 -4.71 9.35 -6.63
CA ILE A 45 -5.79 9.45 -7.62
C ILE A 45 -7.11 9.89 -6.96
N GLN A 46 -7.97 10.56 -7.71
CA GLN A 46 -9.22 11.15 -7.17
C GLN A 46 -10.39 10.15 -7.06
N ALA A 47 -10.29 8.99 -7.73
CA ALA A 47 -11.32 7.97 -7.76
C ALA A 47 -10.67 6.57 -7.79
N PRO A 48 -11.33 5.52 -7.29
CA PRO A 48 -10.75 4.19 -7.29
C PRO A 48 -10.48 3.73 -8.73
N LEU A 49 -9.39 2.99 -8.92
CA LEU A 49 -8.99 2.51 -10.23
C LEU A 49 -10.02 1.50 -10.74
N GLU A 50 -10.57 1.72 -11.94
CA GLU A 50 -11.46 0.78 -12.62
C GLU A 50 -10.67 -0.04 -13.65
N ILE A 51 -10.66 -1.36 -13.49
CA ILE A 51 -10.10 -2.29 -14.47
C ILE A 51 -11.17 -3.23 -15.00
N VAL A 52 -11.00 -3.66 -16.25
CA VAL A 52 -11.95 -4.57 -16.91
C VAL A 52 -11.30 -5.94 -17.06
N LYS A 53 -11.90 -6.95 -16.40
CA LYS A 53 -11.47 -8.34 -16.50
C LYS A 53 -12.45 -9.13 -17.35
N LYS A 54 -11.97 -9.73 -18.44
CA LYS A 54 -12.73 -10.67 -19.26
C LYS A 54 -12.56 -12.08 -18.68
N GLU A 55 -13.59 -12.60 -18.02
CA GLU A 55 -13.64 -13.99 -17.55
C GLU A 55 -14.66 -14.76 -18.39
N LYS A 56 -14.19 -15.67 -19.25
CA LYS A 56 -15.03 -16.42 -20.20
C LYS A 56 -15.86 -15.46 -21.08
N LYS A 57 -17.20 -15.49 -20.94
CA LYS A 57 -18.16 -14.64 -21.66
C LYS A 57 -18.67 -13.45 -20.84
N VAL A 58 -18.16 -13.26 -19.62
CA VAL A 58 -18.59 -12.18 -18.71
C VAL A 58 -17.49 -11.15 -18.57
N VAL A 59 -17.85 -9.89 -18.82
CA VAL A 59 -17.00 -8.74 -18.57
C VAL A 59 -17.28 -8.25 -17.16
N LYS A 60 -16.29 -8.35 -16.27
CA LYS A 60 -16.39 -7.80 -14.91
C LYS A 60 -15.60 -6.50 -14.80
N LYS A 61 -16.24 -5.48 -14.26
CA LYS A 61 -15.59 -4.23 -13.84
C LYS A 61 -15.17 -4.37 -12.39
N ILE A 62 -13.92 -4.06 -12.11
CA ILE A 62 -13.32 -4.15 -10.78
C ILE A 62 -12.87 -2.75 -10.39
N LYS A 63 -13.29 -2.29 -9.21
CA LYS A 63 -12.88 -1.01 -8.62
C LYS A 63 -12.15 -1.26 -7.31
N PHE A 64 -11.03 -0.59 -7.10
CA PHE A 64 -10.24 -0.68 -5.87
C PHE A 64 -9.35 0.55 -5.71
N TRP A 65 -9.00 0.87 -4.46
CA TRP A 65 -7.94 1.83 -4.16
C TRP A 65 -6.59 1.12 -4.04
N PHE A 66 -5.52 1.90 -4.16
CA PHE A 66 -4.17 1.47 -3.89
C PHE A 66 -3.41 2.64 -3.26
N ALA A 67 -2.48 2.34 -2.35
CA ALA A 67 -1.52 3.33 -1.87
C ALA A 67 -0.47 3.55 -2.95
N THR A 68 -0.19 4.81 -3.28
CA THR A 68 0.79 5.15 -4.32
C THR A 68 2.20 4.85 -3.82
N GLY A 69 2.99 4.12 -4.62
CA GLY A 69 4.33 3.65 -4.23
C GLY A 69 5.25 4.78 -3.79
N GLY A 70 5.37 5.83 -4.60
CA GLY A 70 6.19 7.01 -4.29
C GLY A 70 5.63 7.92 -3.20
N ALA A 71 4.44 7.63 -2.65
CA ALA A 71 3.98 8.24 -1.40
C ALA A 71 4.51 7.51 -0.17
N GLY A 72 4.95 6.26 -0.34
CA GLY A 72 5.17 5.30 0.72
C GLY A 72 3.87 4.65 1.22
N PHE A 73 4.00 3.44 1.75
CA PHE A 73 2.91 2.73 2.42
C PHE A 73 3.43 1.71 3.42
N CYS A 74 2.60 1.30 4.36
CA CYS A 74 2.93 0.29 5.37
C CYS A 74 1.86 -0.79 5.48
N LEU A 75 2.32 -2.02 5.74
CA LEU A 75 1.51 -3.20 6.01
C LEU A 75 1.79 -3.71 7.41
N SER A 76 0.72 -4.01 8.14
CA SER A 76 0.82 -4.79 9.38
C SER A 76 1.34 -6.21 9.12
N ARG A 77 1.95 -6.83 10.13
CA ARG A 77 2.33 -8.25 10.05
C ARG A 77 1.16 -9.16 9.71
N ALA A 78 -0.02 -8.94 10.29
CA ALA A 78 -1.18 -9.78 10.03
C ALA A 78 -1.60 -9.72 8.55
N LEU A 79 -1.63 -8.52 7.96
CA LEU A 79 -1.94 -8.37 6.54
C LEU A 79 -0.84 -8.96 5.65
N ALA A 80 0.43 -8.71 5.95
CA ALA A 80 1.55 -9.27 5.20
C ALA A 80 1.52 -10.80 5.18
N ALA A 81 1.23 -11.44 6.32
CA ALA A 81 1.05 -12.88 6.41
C ALA A 81 -0.15 -13.37 5.56
N LYS A 82 -1.28 -12.66 5.59
CA LYS A 82 -2.46 -12.97 4.78
C LYS A 82 -2.21 -12.82 3.27
N MET A 83 -1.28 -11.95 2.88
CA MET A 83 -0.87 -11.77 1.48
C MET A 83 0.02 -12.89 0.95
N MET A 84 0.63 -13.71 1.81
CA MET A 84 1.61 -14.73 1.38
C MET A 84 1.12 -15.65 0.26
N PRO A 85 -0.11 -16.21 0.28
CA PRO A 85 -0.60 -17.05 -0.80
C PRO A 85 -0.77 -16.32 -2.15
N PHE A 86 -0.73 -14.99 -2.16
CA PHE A 86 -0.83 -14.16 -3.37
C PHE A 86 0.50 -13.55 -3.80
N ALA A 87 1.45 -13.43 -2.85
CA ALA A 87 2.70 -12.72 -3.08
C ALA A 87 3.93 -13.64 -3.23
N SER A 88 3.91 -14.84 -2.65
CA SER A 88 5.05 -15.77 -2.70
C SER A 88 5.10 -16.58 -3.99
N GLU A 89 6.24 -17.25 -4.24
CA GLU A 89 6.45 -18.17 -5.38
C GLU A 89 6.17 -17.52 -6.74
N GLY A 90 6.52 -16.23 -6.90
CA GLY A 90 6.31 -15.50 -8.16
C GLY A 90 4.87 -15.09 -8.45
N ARG A 91 3.90 -15.43 -7.58
CA ARG A 91 2.48 -15.11 -7.79
C ARG A 91 2.20 -13.61 -7.84
N PHE A 92 2.98 -12.81 -7.12
CA PHE A 92 2.90 -11.35 -7.21
C PHE A 92 3.18 -10.87 -8.64
N ILE A 93 4.33 -11.26 -9.18
CA ILE A 93 4.79 -10.90 -10.53
C ILE A 93 3.78 -11.38 -11.57
N SER A 94 3.35 -12.65 -11.50
CA SER A 94 2.34 -13.18 -12.42
C SER A 94 1.01 -12.44 -12.35
N THR A 95 0.63 -11.93 -11.17
CA THR A 95 -0.57 -11.10 -11.02
C THR A 95 -0.40 -9.75 -11.69
N GLY A 96 0.74 -9.08 -11.46
CA GLY A 96 1.10 -7.81 -12.10
C GLY A 96 1.15 -7.91 -13.63
N GLU A 97 1.81 -8.94 -14.16
CA GLU A 97 1.88 -9.22 -15.60
C GLU A 97 0.48 -9.48 -16.21
N ARG A 98 -0.40 -10.17 -15.48
CA ARG A 98 -1.76 -10.47 -15.93
C ARG A 98 -2.63 -9.22 -16.00
N ILE A 99 -2.54 -8.33 -15.01
CA ILE A 99 -3.33 -7.08 -14.98
C ILE A 99 -2.67 -5.95 -15.77
N ARG A 100 -1.36 -6.07 -16.06
CA ARG A 100 -0.51 -5.10 -16.77
C ARG A 100 -0.52 -3.72 -16.11
N LEU A 101 -0.36 -3.71 -14.79
CA LEU A 101 -0.32 -2.49 -13.98
C LEU A 101 0.95 -2.47 -13.13
N PRO A 102 1.40 -1.30 -12.67
CA PRO A 102 2.57 -1.17 -11.80
C PRO A 102 2.45 -1.95 -10.48
N ASP A 103 3.57 -2.07 -9.76
CA ASP A 103 3.66 -2.88 -8.55
C ASP A 103 2.77 -2.35 -7.41
N ASP A 104 2.68 -1.04 -7.20
CA ASP A 104 1.81 -0.43 -6.20
C ASP A 104 0.32 -0.68 -6.49
N VAL A 105 -0.07 -0.61 -7.76
CA VAL A 105 -1.41 -0.99 -8.23
C VAL A 105 -1.65 -2.49 -8.04
N THR A 106 -0.63 -3.33 -8.26
CA THR A 106 -0.72 -4.78 -8.02
C THR A 106 -0.92 -5.09 -6.54
N MET A 107 -0.23 -4.36 -5.64
CA MET A 107 -0.45 -4.41 -4.20
C MET A 107 -1.90 -4.08 -3.84
N GLY A 108 -2.42 -2.95 -4.32
CA GLY A 108 -3.83 -2.58 -4.09
C GLY A 108 -4.82 -3.59 -4.67
N TYR A 109 -4.56 -4.14 -5.86
CA TYR A 109 -5.39 -5.19 -6.46
C TYR A 109 -5.46 -6.43 -5.55
N ILE A 110 -4.33 -6.88 -5.01
CA ILE A 110 -4.31 -8.03 -4.10
C ILE A 110 -5.03 -7.68 -2.80
N ILE A 111 -4.68 -6.57 -2.17
CA ILE A 111 -5.16 -6.22 -0.81
C ILE A 111 -6.64 -5.84 -0.82
N GLU A 112 -7.04 -4.85 -1.63
CA GLU A 112 -8.42 -4.36 -1.64
C GLU A 112 -9.36 -5.31 -2.40
N HIS A 113 -8.96 -5.77 -3.59
CA HIS A 113 -9.86 -6.55 -4.41
C HIS A 113 -9.89 -8.04 -4.04
N LEU A 114 -8.75 -8.70 -3.83
CA LEU A 114 -8.72 -10.13 -3.50
C LEU A 114 -8.92 -10.40 -2.01
N LEU A 115 -8.21 -9.68 -1.14
CA LEU A 115 -8.26 -9.88 0.31
C LEU A 115 -9.37 -9.10 1.01
N LYS A 116 -10.02 -8.15 0.32
CA LYS A 116 -11.10 -7.30 0.84
C LYS A 116 -10.70 -6.44 2.04
N GLN A 117 -9.41 -6.10 2.13
CA GLN A 117 -8.90 -5.21 3.16
C GLN A 117 -8.82 -3.79 2.60
N PRO A 118 -9.59 -2.82 3.10
CA PRO A 118 -9.56 -1.45 2.60
C PRO A 118 -8.24 -0.75 2.94
N LEU A 119 -7.81 0.15 2.05
CA LEU A 119 -6.77 1.13 2.30
C LEU A 119 -7.23 2.11 3.37
N THR A 120 -6.45 2.21 4.43
CA THR A 120 -6.57 3.27 5.43
C THR A 120 -5.77 4.46 4.93
N VAL A 121 -6.47 5.54 4.57
CA VAL A 121 -5.85 6.76 4.07
C VAL A 121 -5.13 7.48 5.21
N VAL A 122 -3.88 7.85 4.96
CA VAL A 122 -3.01 8.54 5.92
C VAL A 122 -2.44 9.80 5.24
N ASP A 123 -2.89 10.96 5.69
CA ASP A 123 -2.55 12.25 5.07
C ASP A 123 -1.08 12.65 5.22
N GLN A 124 -0.37 12.03 6.17
CA GLN A 124 1.05 12.27 6.44
C GLN A 124 2.00 11.56 5.48
N PHE A 125 1.49 10.71 4.59
CA PHE A 125 2.26 10.15 3.48
C PHE A 125 2.17 11.05 2.25
N HIS A 126 3.29 11.30 1.59
CA HIS A 126 3.38 12.28 0.52
C HIS A 126 4.13 11.80 -0.71
N SER A 127 3.62 12.12 -1.89
CA SER A 127 4.23 11.80 -3.18
C SER A 127 4.60 13.07 -3.93
N HIS A 128 5.65 13.01 -4.75
CA HIS A 128 5.98 14.07 -5.70
C HIS A 128 4.85 14.37 -6.72
N LEU A 129 3.83 13.50 -6.81
CA LEU A 129 2.62 13.72 -7.59
C LEU A 129 1.65 14.74 -6.97
N GLU A 130 1.91 15.17 -5.73
CA GLU A 130 1.11 16.20 -5.07
C GLU A 130 1.86 17.54 -4.96
N PRO A 131 1.13 18.66 -4.83
CA PRO A 131 1.74 19.98 -4.68
C PRO A 131 2.38 20.16 -3.29
N MET A 132 3.59 19.61 -3.11
CA MET A 132 4.39 19.66 -1.87
C MET A 132 4.56 21.07 -1.27
N LYS A 133 4.49 22.10 -2.10
CA LYS A 133 4.52 23.52 -1.67
C LYS A 133 3.40 23.90 -0.70
N PHE A 134 2.34 23.11 -0.61
CA PHE A 134 1.22 23.36 0.31
C PHE A 134 1.41 22.70 1.68
N ILE A 135 2.45 21.87 1.86
CA ILE A 135 2.83 21.40 3.19
C ILE A 135 3.37 22.61 3.96
N ARG A 136 2.65 22.99 5.01
CA ARG A 136 3.06 24.11 5.86
C ARG A 136 4.31 23.74 6.64
N LYS A 137 5.24 24.68 6.77
CA LYS A 137 6.55 24.43 7.41
C LYS A 137 6.44 24.00 8.86
N ASP A 138 5.44 24.50 9.58
CA ASP A 138 5.13 24.15 10.97
C ASP A 138 4.63 22.72 11.15
N MET A 139 4.21 22.05 10.06
CA MET A 139 3.70 20.68 10.08
C MET A 139 4.74 19.65 9.64
N ILE A 140 5.94 20.06 9.21
CA ILE A 140 6.94 19.15 8.63
C ILE A 140 7.32 18.02 9.60
N GLU A 141 7.45 18.34 10.89
CA GLU A 141 7.82 17.35 11.91
C GLU A 141 6.75 16.27 12.14
N ASP A 142 5.50 16.56 11.75
CA ASP A 142 4.37 15.64 11.88
C ASP A 142 4.19 14.74 10.65
N GLN A 143 4.90 14.99 9.55
CA GLN A 143 4.82 14.19 8.33
C GLN A 143 5.66 12.91 8.43
N VAL A 144 5.24 11.85 7.73
CA VAL A 144 5.93 10.56 7.72
C VAL A 144 7.08 10.57 6.71
N ASN A 145 6.88 11.19 5.54
CA ASN A 145 7.87 11.39 4.49
C ASN A 145 7.78 12.79 3.85
#